data_AF-A0A955T788-F1
#
_entry.id   AF-A0A955T788-F1
#
_cell.length_a   1.000
_cell.length_b   1.000
_cell.length_c   1.000
_cell.angle_alpha   90.00
_cell.angle_beta   90.00
_cell.angle_gamma   90.00
#
_symmetry.space_group_name_H-M   'P 1'
#
loop_
_entity.id
_entity.type
_entity.pdbx_description
1 polymer ?
#
loop_
_entity_poly.entity_id
_entity_poly.type
_entity_poly.pdbx_seq_one_letter_code
_entity_poly.pdbx_strand_id
1 'polypeptide(L)'
;IGQRKKTALDYEEYLRKIVELTQKIKNPASGESYPSSISTPAKQALYDNLEHDETLALSVHAAVRANRQDDWMSNVFKVRKVRNAVREALGGDEDLTDEILELVKNQDEY
;
A
#
# COMPACT_ATOMS: atom_id res chain seq x y z
N ILE A 1 26.51 16.28 -10.37
CA ILE A 1 26.41 14.81 -10.56
C ILE A 1 26.62 14.16 -9.19
N GLY A 2 25.63 13.48 -8.59
CA GLY A 2 25.88 12.84 -7.28
C GLY A 2 24.72 12.32 -6.43
N GLN A 3 23.51 12.08 -6.96
CA GLN A 3 22.39 11.53 -6.16
C GLN A 3 21.78 10.28 -6.83
N ARG A 4 22.61 9.31 -7.22
CA ARG A 4 22.12 8.05 -7.82
C ARG A 4 22.59 6.77 -7.12
N LYS A 5 23.40 6.86 -6.07
CA LYS A 5 23.99 5.67 -5.42
C LYS A 5 23.47 5.36 -4.01
N LYS A 6 22.67 6.24 -3.39
CA LYS A 6 22.10 6.01 -2.06
C LYS A 6 20.76 5.26 -2.05
N THR A 7 20.11 5.12 -3.20
CA THR A 7 18.72 4.62 -3.29
C THR A 7 18.59 3.10 -3.44
N ALA A 8 19.68 2.39 -3.76
CA ALA A 8 19.61 0.96 -4.07
C ALA A 8 19.75 0.04 -2.84
N LEU A 9 20.49 0.48 -1.81
CA LEU A 9 20.66 -0.29 -0.57
C LEU A 9 19.37 -0.32 0.26
N ASP A 10 18.69 0.83 0.33
CA ASP A 10 17.40 0.97 1.02
C ASP A 10 16.31 0.10 0.38
N TYR A 11 16.34 -0.05 -0.95
CA TYR A 11 15.34 -0.83 -1.69
C TYR A 11 15.42 -2.33 -1.41
N GLU A 12 16.60 -2.89 -1.15
CA GLU A 12 16.72 -4.32 -0.83
C GLU A 12 16.25 -4.63 0.61
N GLU A 13 16.57 -3.76 1.58
CA GLU A 13 16.04 -3.87 2.94
C GLU A 13 14.51 -3.65 2.96
N TYR A 14 14.05 -2.68 2.18
CA TYR A 14 12.63 -2.43 1.94
C TYR A 14 11.92 -3.67 1.38
N LEU A 15 12.45 -4.29 0.33
CA LEU A 15 11.87 -5.52 -0.25
C LEU A 15 11.85 -6.69 0.75
N ARG A 16 12.81 -6.79 1.68
CA ARG A 16 12.77 -7.81 2.74
C ARG A 16 11.64 -7.56 3.74
N LYS A 17 11.46 -6.31 4.19
CA LYS A 17 10.32 -5.92 5.04
C LYS A 17 8.98 -6.27 4.36
N ILE A 18 8.88 -6.02 3.06
CA ILE A 18 7.69 -6.37 2.25
C ILE A 18 7.40 -7.88 2.27
N VAL A 19 8.42 -8.74 2.16
CA VAL A 19 8.23 -10.20 2.20
C VAL A 19 7.70 -10.65 3.57
N GLU A 20 8.17 -10.05 4.66
CA GLU A 20 7.68 -10.39 6.01
C GLU A 20 6.23 -9.95 6.23
N LEU A 21 5.83 -8.79 5.71
CA LEU A 21 4.45 -8.28 5.81
C LEU A 21 3.49 -9.10 4.95
N THR A 22 3.87 -9.41 3.71
CA THR A 22 3.04 -10.18 2.77
C THR A 22 2.82 -11.63 3.18
N GLN A 23 3.71 -12.20 4.01
CA GLN A 23 3.49 -13.53 4.59
C GLN A 23 2.29 -13.60 5.55
N LYS A 24 1.94 -12.51 6.23
CA LYS A 24 0.72 -12.46 7.06
C LYS A 24 -0.55 -12.47 6.22
N ILE A 25 -0.53 -11.83 5.05
CA ILE A 25 -1.69 -11.70 4.16
C ILE A 25 -2.08 -13.04 3.52
N LYS A 26 -1.10 -13.93 3.29
CA LYS A 26 -1.36 -15.26 2.69
C LYS A 26 -2.12 -16.23 3.60
N ASN A 27 -2.27 -15.92 4.87
CA ASN A 27 -3.11 -16.68 5.80
C ASN A 27 -4.17 -15.74 6.39
N PRO A 28 -5.29 -15.49 5.69
CA PRO A 28 -6.46 -14.94 6.34
C PRO A 28 -6.91 -15.99 7.36
N ALA A 29 -6.54 -15.79 8.62
CA ALA A 29 -6.98 -16.65 9.71
C ALA A 29 -8.49 -16.72 9.61
N SER A 30 -8.98 -17.92 9.35
CA SER A 30 -10.36 -18.20 8.99
C SER A 30 -11.24 -17.91 10.21
N GLY A 31 -11.73 -16.68 10.35
CA GLY A 31 -12.57 -16.31 11.51
C GLY A 31 -12.86 -14.83 11.75
N GLU A 32 -12.12 -13.87 11.17
CA GLU A 32 -12.46 -12.44 11.35
C GLU A 32 -13.55 -12.01 10.35
N SER A 33 -14.70 -11.56 10.88
CA SER A 33 -15.78 -11.02 10.06
C SER A 33 -15.45 -9.59 9.68
N TYR A 34 -15.08 -9.37 8.42
CA TYR A 34 -14.90 -8.02 7.89
C TYR A 34 -16.19 -7.21 7.97
N PRO A 35 -16.11 -5.89 8.22
CA PRO A 35 -17.22 -4.98 8.02
C PRO A 35 -17.73 -5.05 6.58
N SER A 36 -19.02 -4.76 6.37
CA SER A 36 -19.66 -4.84 5.05
C SER A 36 -19.06 -3.90 4.00
N SER A 37 -18.38 -2.84 4.44
CA SER A 37 -17.64 -1.88 3.60
C SER A 37 -16.30 -2.43 3.09
N ILE A 38 -15.70 -3.40 3.80
CA ILE A 38 -14.43 -4.09 3.51
C ILE A 38 -14.72 -5.39 2.74
N SER A 39 -15.35 -5.23 1.58
CA SER A 39 -15.91 -6.33 0.79
C SER A 39 -14.98 -6.89 -0.31
N THR A 40 -13.83 -6.27 -0.54
CA THR A 40 -12.89 -6.69 -1.60
C THR A 40 -11.53 -7.10 -1.01
N PRO A 41 -10.78 -8.00 -1.68
CA PRO A 41 -9.46 -8.42 -1.22
C PRO A 41 -8.50 -7.24 -1.00
N ALA A 42 -8.55 -6.22 -1.85
CA ALA A 42 -7.71 -5.04 -1.69
C ALA A 42 -8.07 -4.22 -0.45
N LYS A 43 -9.36 -4.12 -0.11
CA LYS A 43 -9.81 -3.43 1.12
C LYS A 43 -9.48 -4.25 2.37
N GLN A 44 -9.64 -5.57 2.31
CA GLN A 44 -9.29 -6.48 3.40
C GLN A 44 -7.81 -6.38 3.71
N ALA A 45 -6.97 -6.44 2.67
CA ALA A 45 -5.54 -6.27 2.82
C ALA A 45 -5.18 -4.91 3.45
N LEU A 46 -5.80 -3.81 3.01
CA LEU A 46 -5.58 -2.50 3.63
C LEU A 46 -6.03 -2.48 5.09
N TYR A 47 -7.19 -3.06 5.41
CA TYR A 47 -7.72 -3.14 6.77
C TYR A 47 -6.77 -3.91 7.70
N ASP A 48 -6.29 -5.09 7.27
CA ASP A 48 -5.36 -5.94 8.03
C ASP A 48 -4.01 -5.25 8.31
N ASN A 49 -3.59 -4.35 7.42
CA ASN A 49 -2.32 -3.63 7.53
C ASN A 49 -2.45 -2.23 8.15
N LEU A 50 -3.67 -1.76 8.42
CA LEU A 50 -3.97 -0.46 9.03
C LEU A 50 -4.62 -0.62 10.40
N GLU A 51 -4.14 -1.60 11.18
CA GLU A 51 -4.62 -1.88 12.55
C GLU A 51 -6.13 -2.11 12.64
N HIS A 52 -6.75 -2.64 11.58
CA HIS A 52 -8.20 -2.84 11.49
C HIS A 52 -9.01 -1.52 11.55
N ASP A 53 -8.42 -0.40 11.12
CA ASP A 53 -9.14 0.86 10.95
C ASP A 53 -9.89 0.88 9.61
N GLU A 54 -11.20 0.66 9.68
CA GLU A 54 -12.11 0.70 8.52
C GLU A 54 -12.06 2.04 7.79
N THR A 55 -12.05 3.16 8.53
CA THR A 55 -12.12 4.49 7.93
C THR A 55 -10.83 4.79 7.18
N LEU A 56 -9.70 4.44 7.78
CA LEU A 56 -8.39 4.62 7.17
C LEU A 56 -8.21 3.72 5.93
N ALA A 57 -8.62 2.45 6.02
CA ALA A 57 -8.56 1.52 4.90
C ALA A 57 -9.40 1.99 3.70
N LEU A 58 -10.63 2.47 3.94
CA LEU A 58 -11.49 3.02 2.89
C LEU A 58 -10.94 4.33 2.31
N SER A 59 -10.38 5.20 3.16
CA SER A 59 -9.73 6.46 2.75
C SER A 59 -8.56 6.20 1.81
N VAL A 60 -7.65 5.29 2.20
CA VAL A 60 -6.50 4.89 1.38
C VAL A 60 -6.96 4.23 0.07
N HIS A 61 -7.91 3.31 0.13
CA HIS A 61 -8.47 2.66 -1.06
C HIS A 61 -9.01 3.69 -2.07
N ALA A 62 -9.78 4.68 -1.58
CA ALA A 62 -10.31 5.76 -2.40
C ALA A 62 -9.21 6.65 -2.97
N ALA A 63 -8.20 7.01 -2.16
CA ALA A 63 -7.07 7.83 -2.58
C ALA A 63 -6.28 7.18 -3.74
N VAL A 64 -6.02 5.88 -3.64
CA VAL A 64 -5.38 5.08 -4.69
C VAL A 64 -6.25 5.06 -5.95
N ARG A 65 -7.53 4.68 -5.83
CA ARG A 65 -8.47 4.60 -6.97
C ARG A 65 -8.62 5.93 -7.71
N ALA A 66 -8.61 7.06 -6.99
CA ALA A 66 -8.76 8.38 -7.56
C ALA A 66 -7.48 8.90 -8.24
N ASN A 67 -6.31 8.48 -7.77
CA ASN A 67 -5.02 8.98 -8.27
C ASN A 67 -4.31 8.03 -9.22
N ARG A 68 -4.67 6.74 -9.24
CA ARG A 68 -4.14 5.79 -10.22
C ARG A 68 -4.49 6.23 -11.63
N GLN A 69 -3.50 6.19 -12.50
CA GLN A 69 -3.67 6.41 -13.93
C GLN A 69 -3.38 5.09 -14.65
N ASP A 70 -3.74 4.99 -15.92
CA ASP A 70 -3.37 3.82 -16.72
C ASP A 70 -1.86 3.59 -16.70
N ASP A 71 -1.46 2.33 -16.54
CA ASP A 71 -0.07 1.89 -16.48
C ASP A 71 0.77 2.70 -15.47
N TRP A 72 0.19 3.02 -14.32
CA TRP A 72 0.86 3.85 -13.31
C TRP A 72 2.08 3.17 -12.69
N MET A 73 2.08 1.84 -12.58
CA MET A 73 3.15 1.06 -11.96
C MET A 73 4.47 1.12 -12.76
N SER A 74 4.40 1.29 -14.09
CA SER A 74 5.58 1.40 -14.96
C SER A 74 6.21 2.80 -14.93
N ASN A 75 5.49 3.81 -14.43
CA ASN A 75 5.89 5.21 -14.53
C ASN A 75 6.15 5.82 -13.15
N VAL A 76 7.42 6.15 -12.88
CA VAL A 76 7.89 6.73 -11.60
C VAL A 76 7.11 7.98 -11.17
N PHE A 77 6.68 8.84 -12.10
CA PHE A 77 5.90 10.04 -11.75
C PHE A 77 4.48 9.69 -11.32
N LYS A 78 3.86 8.69 -11.96
CA LYS A 78 2.52 8.22 -11.61
C LYS A 78 2.54 7.45 -10.28
N VAL A 79 3.56 6.62 -10.05
CA VAL A 79 3.80 5.99 -8.73
C VAL A 79 3.95 7.04 -7.64
N ARG A 80 4.75 8.09 -7.85
CA ARG A 80 4.89 9.19 -6.89
C ARG A 80 3.59 9.93 -6.62
N LYS A 81 2.74 10.09 -7.63
CA LYS A 81 1.42 10.71 -7.44
C LYS A 81 0.52 9.87 -6.53
N VAL A 82 0.47 8.55 -6.75
CA VAL A 82 -0.28 7.63 -5.88
C VAL A 82 0.31 7.60 -4.48
N ARG A 83 1.65 7.53 -4.35
CA ARG A 83 2.34 7.61 -3.06
C ARG A 83 1.94 8.84 -2.26
N ASN A 84 1.94 10.02 -2.89
CA ASN A 84 1.57 11.25 -2.21
C ASN A 84 0.11 11.25 -1.73
N ALA A 85 -0.80 10.70 -2.54
CA ALA A 85 -2.20 10.57 -2.14
C ALA A 85 -2.38 9.61 -0.95
N VAL A 86 -1.64 8.49 -0.95
CA VAL A 86 -1.61 7.55 0.20
C VAL A 86 -1.02 8.23 1.44
N ARG A 87 0.07 8.97 1.28
CA ARG A 87 0.70 9.74 2.36
C ARG A 87 -0.27 10.74 3.01
N GLU A 88 -1.02 11.47 2.18
CA GLU A 88 -2.02 12.41 2.68
C GLU A 88 -3.13 11.69 3.44
N ALA A 89 -3.58 10.52 2.97
CA ALA A 89 -4.57 9.70 3.67
C ALA A 89 -4.06 9.15 5.01
N LEU A 90 -2.76 8.87 5.12
CA LEU A 90 -2.10 8.35 6.33
C LEU A 90 -1.57 9.46 7.26
N GLY A 91 -1.90 10.73 7.01
CA GLY A 91 -1.49 11.84 7.88
C GLY A 91 0.02 12.16 7.84
N GLY A 92 0.74 11.69 6.82
CA GLY A 92 2.15 12.04 6.61
C GLY A 92 3.18 11.01 7.08
N ASP A 93 2.76 9.84 7.56
CA ASP A 93 3.64 8.74 7.94
C ASP A 93 4.34 8.15 6.70
N GLU A 94 5.65 8.38 6.56
CA GLU A 94 6.41 7.97 5.37
C GLU A 94 6.65 6.46 5.33
N ASP A 95 6.91 5.82 6.48
CA ASP A 95 7.20 4.39 6.54
C ASP A 95 5.93 3.59 6.19
N LEU A 96 4.81 3.94 6.82
CA LEU A 96 3.52 3.30 6.55
C LEU A 96 3.05 3.57 5.11
N THR A 97 3.35 4.76 4.57
CA THR A 97 3.02 5.08 3.16
C THR A 97 3.70 4.13 2.19
N ASP A 98 5.00 3.87 2.38
CA ASP A 98 5.76 3.03 1.48
C ASP A 98 5.31 1.56 1.60
N GLU A 99 5.05 1.07 2.82
CA GLU A 99 4.46 -0.27 3.07
C GLU A 99 3.11 -0.45 2.35
N ILE A 100 2.20 0.52 2.51
CA ILE A 100 0.87 0.49 1.90
C ILE A 100 0.95 0.64 0.37
N LEU A 101 1.89 1.44 -0.14
CA LEU A 101 2.08 1.60 -1.59
C LEU A 101 2.48 0.28 -2.25
N GLU A 102 3.37 -0.51 -1.63
CA GLU A 102 3.74 -1.83 -2.16
C GLU A 102 2.61 -2.83 -2.02
N LEU A 103 1.87 -2.78 -0.90
CA LEU A 103 0.69 -3.61 -0.75
C LEU A 103 -0.27 -3.36 -1.93
N VAL A 104 -0.55 -2.10 -2.23
CA VAL A 104 -1.39 -1.67 -3.35
C VAL A 104 -0.85 -2.16 -4.69
N LYS A 105 0.46 -2.10 -4.93
CA LYS A 105 1.08 -2.60 -6.18
C LYS A 105 0.95 -4.10 -6.39
N ASN A 106 0.80 -4.88 -5.31
CA ASN A 106 0.71 -6.34 -5.36
C ASN A 106 -0.73 -6.87 -5.41
N GLN A 107 -1.74 -5.99 -5.50
CA GLN A 107 -3.14 -6.37 -5.60
C GLN A 107 -3.62 -6.21 -7.05
N ASP A 108 -4.19 -7.27 -7.64
CA ASP A 108 -4.73 -7.25 -9.01
C ASP A 108 -5.89 -6.26 -9.23
N GLU A 109 -6.48 -5.74 -8.15
CA GLU A 109 -7.59 -4.77 -8.21
C GLU A 109 -7.14 -3.35 -8.65
N TYR A 110 -5.85 -3.04 -8.52
CA TYR A 110 -5.28 -1.69 -8.75
C TYR A 110 -4.41 -1.59 -10.01
#